data_AF-A0A965AWP2-F1
#
_entry.id   AF-A0A965AWP2-F1
#
_cell.length_a   1.000
_cell.length_b   1.000
_cell.length_c   1.000
_cell.angle_alpha   90.00
_cell.angle_beta   90.00
_cell.angle_gamma   90.00
#
_symmetry.space_group_name_H-M   'P 1'
#
loop_
_entity.id
_entity.type
_entity.pdbx_description
1 polymer ?
#
loop_
_entity_poly.entity_id
_entity_poly.type
_entity_poly.pdbx_seq_one_letter_code
_entity_poly.pdbx_strand_id
1 'polypeptide(L)'
;VSMPCMELFAAQDDLYRKRVLPGGNIIRIGVEAGVRQGWDQWLLGERARAGKSAFIGMDRFGASAPAEELFEKFGITPDGIVAKVKELM
;
A
#
# COMPACT_ATOMS: atom_id res chain seq x y z
N VAL A 1 4.41 -3.18 7.04
CA VAL A 1 3.42 -3.70 8.03
C VAL A 1 2.59 -4.76 7.33
N SER A 2 2.40 -5.93 7.94
CA SER A 2 1.48 -6.94 7.41
C SER A 2 0.06 -6.62 7.88
N MET A 3 -0.92 -6.62 6.97
CA MET A 3 -2.32 -6.26 7.26
C MET A 3 -3.28 -7.32 6.70
N PRO A 4 -3.38 -8.50 7.33
CA PRO A 4 -4.14 -9.63 6.79
C PRO A 4 -5.67 -9.47 6.87
N CYS A 5 -6.17 -8.59 7.75
CA CYS A 5 -7.59 -8.27 7.87
C CYS A 5 -7.73 -6.80 8.28
N MET A 6 -8.26 -5.98 7.37
CA MET A 6 -8.41 -4.54 7.60
C MET A 6 -9.52 -4.26 8.62
N GLU A 7 -10.56 -5.07 8.66
CA GLU A 7 -11.71 -4.92 9.57
C GLU A 7 -11.29 -5.17 11.02
N LEU A 8 -10.56 -6.26 11.28
CA LEU A 8 -10.04 -6.57 12.62
C LEU A 8 -9.02 -5.53 13.07
N PHE A 9 -8.18 -5.02 12.15
CA PHE A 9 -7.26 -3.92 12.46
C PHE A 9 -8.02 -2.62 12.76
N ALA A 10 -9.08 -2.32 12.02
CA ALA A 10 -9.95 -1.17 12.27
C ALA A 10 -10.68 -1.26 13.62
N ALA A 11 -11.02 -2.46 14.08
CA ALA A 11 -11.65 -2.66 15.39
C ALA A 11 -10.69 -2.48 16.59
N GLN A 12 -9.37 -2.40 16.37
CA GLN A 12 -8.41 -2.20 17.46
C GLN A 12 -8.54 -0.80 18.08
N ASP A 13 -7.96 -0.60 19.26
CA ASP A 13 -7.93 0.72 19.88
C ASP A 13 -7.03 1.70 19.10
N ASP A 14 -7.29 2.98 19.31
CA ASP A 14 -6.60 4.06 18.61
C ASP A 14 -5.11 4.16 18.96
N LEU A 15 -4.70 3.77 20.18
CA LEU A 15 -3.30 3.73 20.56
C LEU A 15 -2.56 2.63 19.79
N TYR A 16 -3.17 1.46 19.64
CA TYR A 16 -2.63 0.36 18.86
C TYR A 16 -2.49 0.73 17.38
N ARG A 17 -3.55 1.26 16.75
CA ARG A 17 -3.50 1.67 15.33
C ARG A 17 -2.43 2.73 15.08
N LYS A 18 -2.31 3.74 15.95
CA LYS A 18 -1.27 4.78 15.86
C LYS A 18 0.14 4.26 16.07
N ARG A 19 0.31 3.23 16.90
CA ARG A 19 1.62 2.59 17.10
C ARG A 19 2.05 1.83 15.85
N VAL A 20 1.11 1.17 15.16
CA VAL A 20 1.39 0.38 13.95
C VAL A 20 1.51 1.26 12.71
N LEU A 21 0.62 2.24 12.57
CA LEU A 21 0.59 3.23 11.48
C LEU A 21 0.80 4.63 12.05
N PRO A 22 2.03 4.99 12.45
CA PRO A 22 2.33 6.31 12.96
C PRO A 22 2.06 7.40 11.91
N GLY A 23 1.51 8.52 12.36
CA GLY A 23 1.31 9.71 11.53
C GLY A 23 2.57 10.55 11.36
N GLY A 24 2.44 11.70 10.70
CA GLY A 24 3.52 12.68 10.56
C GLY A 24 4.16 12.68 9.18
N ASN A 25 5.48 12.89 9.10
CA ASN A 25 6.22 12.95 7.83
C ASN A 25 6.71 11.55 7.41
N ILE A 26 5.79 10.59 7.31
CA ILE A 26 6.08 9.19 6.98
C ILE A 26 5.50 8.88 5.59
N ILE A 27 6.28 8.19 4.76
CA ILE A 27 5.82 7.67 3.46
C ILE A 27 5.12 6.34 3.70
N ARG A 28 3.90 6.19 3.18
CA ARG A 28 3.14 4.93 3.23
C ARG A 28 2.92 4.38 1.84
N ILE A 29 3.27 3.11 1.64
CA ILE A 29 3.01 2.40 0.38
C ILE A 29 2.23 1.12 0.69
N GLY A 30 1.04 1.01 0.11
CA GLY A 30 0.27 -0.23 0.09
C GLY A 30 0.73 -1.08 -1.09
N VAL A 31 0.97 -2.36 -0.87
CA VAL A 31 1.46 -3.28 -1.90
C VAL A 31 0.58 -4.53 -1.87
N GLU A 32 -0.19 -4.73 -2.93
CA GLU A 32 -1.11 -5.87 -3.07
C GLU A 32 -1.41 -6.11 -4.55
N ALA A 33 -1.41 -7.38 -4.99
CA ALA A 33 -1.83 -7.76 -6.35
C ALA A 33 -3.36 -7.73 -6.50
N GLY A 34 -3.96 -6.59 -6.17
CA GLY A 34 -5.39 -6.30 -6.19
C GLY A 34 -5.62 -4.81 -6.44
N VAL A 35 -6.89 -4.40 -6.42
CA VAL A 35 -7.25 -2.99 -6.65
C VAL A 35 -7.04 -2.15 -5.40
N ARG A 36 -6.80 -0.84 -5.58
CA ARG A 36 -6.59 0.12 -4.48
C ARG A 36 -7.78 0.26 -3.52
N GLN A 37 -8.99 -0.13 -3.94
CA GLN A 37 -10.21 0.07 -3.16
C GLN A 37 -10.06 -0.54 -1.76
N GLY A 38 -10.34 0.27 -0.73
CA GLY A 38 -10.18 -0.10 0.69
C GLY A 38 -8.84 0.34 1.31
N TRP A 39 -7.78 0.53 0.51
CA TRP A 39 -6.48 0.95 1.04
C TRP A 39 -6.41 2.43 1.45
N ASP A 40 -7.26 3.28 0.88
CA ASP A 40 -7.22 4.73 1.12
C ASP A 40 -7.45 5.11 2.58
N GLN A 41 -8.23 4.32 3.33
CA GLN A 41 -8.39 4.51 4.77
C GLN A 41 -7.04 4.49 5.52
N TRP A 42 -6.10 3.66 5.08
CA TRP A 42 -4.80 3.46 5.73
C TRP A 42 -3.69 4.29 5.11
N LEU A 43 -3.77 4.53 3.79
CA LEU A 43 -2.80 5.33 3.05
C LEU A 43 -2.98 6.83 3.26
N LEU A 44 -4.23 7.31 3.31
CA LEU A 44 -4.58 8.72 3.45
C LEU A 44 -5.10 9.05 4.85
N GLY A 45 -5.67 8.07 5.57
CA GLY A 45 -6.11 8.23 6.95
C GLY A 45 -4.96 8.08 7.97
N GLU A 46 -5.31 7.89 9.24
CA GLU A 46 -4.33 7.73 10.35
C GLU A 46 -3.25 8.84 10.36
N ARG A 47 -3.64 10.08 10.02
CA ARG A 47 -2.77 11.28 9.97
C ARG A 47 -1.63 11.20 8.93
N ALA A 48 -1.83 10.45 7.85
CA ALA A 48 -0.95 10.51 6.68
C ALA A 48 -1.08 11.84 5.93
N ARG A 49 -0.08 12.15 5.09
CA ARG A 49 -0.12 13.29 4.16
C ARG A 49 -0.45 12.77 2.77
N ALA A 50 -1.43 13.39 2.10
CA ALA A 50 -1.89 12.97 0.77
C ALA A 50 -0.77 12.94 -0.30
N GLY A 51 0.30 13.71 -0.12
CA GLY A 51 1.49 13.70 -1.00
C GLY A 51 2.60 12.72 -0.62
N LYS A 52 2.42 11.91 0.44
CA LYS A 52 3.40 10.92 0.91
C LYS A 52 2.83 9.49 0.94
N SER A 53 1.90 9.21 0.03
CA SER A 53 1.26 7.90 -0.05
C SER A 53 1.21 7.39 -1.49
N ALA A 54 1.43 6.09 -1.66
CA ALA A 54 1.24 5.41 -2.93
C ALA A 54 0.61 4.02 -2.74
N PHE A 55 0.12 3.45 -3.84
CA PHE A 55 -0.35 2.09 -3.93
C PHE A 55 0.33 1.41 -5.12
N ILE A 56 0.82 0.19 -4.92
CA ILE A 56 1.40 -0.67 -5.96
C ILE A 56 0.55 -1.92 -6.02
N GLY A 57 -0.14 -2.08 -7.15
CA GLY A 57 -1.11 -3.14 -7.36
C GLY A 57 -1.73 -3.05 -8.74
N MET A 58 -2.98 -3.49 -8.85
CA MET A 58 -3.70 -3.62 -10.11
C MET A 58 -4.64 -2.42 -10.34
N ASP A 59 -4.58 -1.83 -11.52
CA ASP A 59 -5.50 -0.76 -11.98
C ASP A 59 -6.37 -1.19 -13.18
N ARG A 60 -6.14 -2.40 -13.70
CA ARG A 60 -6.82 -3.00 -14.85
C ARG A 60 -6.85 -4.52 -14.69
N PHE A 61 -7.52 -5.21 -15.62
CA PHE A 61 -7.53 -6.67 -15.67
C PHE A 61 -6.14 -7.26 -15.95
N GLY A 62 -6.00 -8.53 -15.57
CA GLY A 62 -4.78 -9.32 -15.80
C GLY A 62 -4.55 -9.68 -17.27
N ALA A 63 -3.54 -10.52 -17.50
CA ALA A 63 -3.21 -11.08 -18.81
C ALA A 63 -2.81 -12.56 -18.67
N SER A 64 -2.77 -13.28 -19.79
CA SER A 64 -2.37 -14.69 -19.85
C SER A 64 -0.85 -14.80 -20.08
N ALA A 65 -0.08 -14.95 -19.01
CA ALA A 65 1.37 -15.16 -19.05
C ALA A 65 1.84 -15.81 -17.72
N PRO A 66 3.09 -16.28 -17.62
CA PRO A 66 3.67 -16.73 -16.35
C PRO A 66 3.60 -15.62 -15.28
N ALA A 67 3.37 -16.01 -14.02
CA ALA A 67 3.17 -15.05 -12.93
C ALA A 67 4.34 -14.06 -12.79
N GLU A 68 5.58 -14.53 -12.86
CA GLU A 68 6.78 -13.68 -12.74
C GLU A 68 6.79 -12.55 -13.77
N GLU A 69 6.48 -12.87 -15.03
CA GLU A 69 6.36 -11.87 -16.10
C GLU A 69 5.21 -10.89 -15.80
N LEU A 70 4.06 -11.39 -15.31
CA LEU A 70 2.95 -10.51 -14.94
C LEU A 70 3.34 -9.55 -13.81
N PHE A 71 4.00 -10.01 -12.74
CA PHE A 71 4.46 -9.15 -11.65
C PHE A 71 5.42 -8.06 -12.15
N GLU A 72 6.34 -8.41 -13.04
CA GLU A 72 7.23 -7.43 -13.69
C GLU A 72 6.45 -6.41 -14.53
N LYS A 73 5.53 -6.86 -15.40
CA LYS A 73 4.76 -5.98 -16.30
C LYS A 73 3.76 -5.10 -15.55
N PHE A 74 3.23 -5.56 -14.42
CA PHE A 74 2.37 -4.76 -13.54
C PHE A 74 3.17 -3.91 -12.55
N GLY A 75 4.51 -4.02 -12.52
CA GLY A 75 5.37 -3.22 -11.64
C GLY A 75 5.25 -3.57 -10.16
N ILE A 76 4.70 -4.74 -9.83
CA ILE A 76 4.58 -5.26 -8.47
C ILE A 76 5.89 -5.99 -8.13
N THR A 77 6.98 -5.22 -8.08
CA THR A 77 8.34 -5.74 -7.88
C THR A 77 9.07 -4.98 -6.79
N PRO A 78 10.12 -5.57 -6.17
CA PRO A 78 10.95 -4.88 -5.19
C PRO A 78 11.51 -3.55 -5.73
N ASP A 79 12.00 -3.55 -6.97
CA ASP A 79 12.56 -2.34 -7.60
C ASP A 79 11.49 -1.28 -7.86
N GLY A 80 10.29 -1.69 -8.28
CA GLY A 80 9.14 -0.78 -8.43
C GLY A 80 8.75 -0.12 -7.11
N ILE A 81 8.78 -0.88 -6.01
CA ILE A 81 8.53 -0.35 -4.66
C ILE A 81 9.59 0.67 -4.28
N VAL A 82 10.88 0.33 -4.42
CA VAL A 82 11.99 1.24 -4.09
C VAL A 82 11.93 2.53 -4.92
N ALA A 83 11.66 2.42 -6.22
CA ALA A 83 11.52 3.58 -7.11
C ALA A 83 10.38 4.50 -6.64
N LYS A 84 9.23 3.93 -6.28
CA LYS A 84 8.08 4.70 -5.79
C LYS A 84 8.35 5.37 -4.45
N VAL A 85 9.09 4.72 -3.55
CA VAL A 85 9.52 5.36 -2.29
C VAL A 85 10.38 6.58 -2.59
N LYS A 86 11.39 6.45 -3.46
CA LYS A 86 12.32 7.54 -3.81
C LYS A 86 11.61 8.75 -4.43
N GLU A 87 10.57 8.53 -5.22
CA GLU A 87 9.74 9.60 -5.80
C GLU A 87 9.01 10.44 -4.75
N LEU A 88 8.67 9.85 -3.59
CA LEU A 88 7.89 10.47 -2.52
C LEU A 88 8.74 11.04 -1.36
N MET A 89 10.07 10.91 -1.42
CA MET A 89 11.00 11.40 -0.38
C MET A 89 11.03 12.92 -0.33
#